data_AF-A0AAV8XY99-F1
#
_entry.id   AF-A0AAV8XY99-F1
#
_cell.length_a   1.000
_cell.length_b   1.000
_cell.length_c   1.000
_cell.angle_alpha   90.00
_cell.angle_beta   90.00
_cell.angle_gamma   90.00
#
_symmetry.space_group_name_H-M   'P 1'
#
loop_
_entity.id
_entity.type
_entity.pdbx_description
1 polymer ?
#
loop_
_entity_poly.entity_id
_entity_poly.type
_entity_poly.pdbx_seq_one_letter_code
_entity_poly.pdbx_strand_id
1 'polypeptide(L)'
;MTRITDTRSVDWEAELAIVIGRKGKAIRRDQVNDYIFGYTVAQDISARDWQKKRNNGQFLLGKSMDTFCPLGPAVVTKNKVHPNDLSIKSWVNGIPKQDGNTSELIFKIDFLVSYLSQIVTLYPGDIILTGTPAGVGMHRSPPEYLKKGDVLETEIEGIGKLRNVIA
;
A
#
# COMPACT_ATOMS: atom_id res chain seq x y z
N MET A 1 13.31 24.77 15.80
CA MET A 1 12.05 24.15 16.24
C MET A 1 11.95 22.78 15.58
N THR A 2 11.91 21.71 16.36
CA THR A 2 11.66 20.33 15.88
C THR A 2 10.20 20.27 15.40
N ARG A 3 9.93 19.80 14.18
CA ARG A 3 8.55 19.68 13.71
C ARG A 3 7.89 18.55 14.48
N ILE A 4 6.60 18.69 14.80
CA ILE A 4 5.86 17.64 15.51
C ILE A 4 5.96 16.31 14.77
N THR A 5 5.93 16.37 13.43
CA THR A 5 6.02 15.24 12.49
C THR A 5 7.40 14.61 12.39
N ASP A 6 8.43 15.13 13.05
CA ASP A 6 9.76 14.52 13.01
C ASP A 6 9.68 13.09 13.59
N THR A 7 10.05 12.12 12.76
CA THR A 7 10.13 10.70 13.08
C THR A 7 11.46 10.15 12.56
N ARG A 8 12.01 9.16 13.26
CA ARG A 8 13.21 8.41 12.85
C ARG A 8 12.89 6.96 12.53
N SER A 9 11.62 6.63 12.38
CA SER A 9 11.14 5.27 12.20
C SER A 9 10.16 5.19 11.03
N VAL A 10 10.50 5.87 9.93
CA VAL A 10 9.76 5.80 8.67
C VAL A 10 10.07 4.46 8.01
N ASP A 11 9.02 3.69 7.75
CA ASP A 11 9.09 2.33 7.23
C ASP A 11 8.37 2.22 5.89
N TRP A 12 8.77 1.23 5.08
CA TRP A 12 8.19 0.93 3.78
C TRP A 12 7.20 -0.23 3.87
N GLU A 13 6.18 -0.19 3.02
CA GLU A 13 5.15 -1.21 2.86
C GLU A 13 4.70 -1.20 1.39
N ALA A 14 5.32 -2.04 0.54
CA ALA A 14 4.91 -2.20 -0.85
C ALA A 14 3.52 -2.84 -0.93
N GLU A 15 2.58 -2.23 -1.64
CA GLU A 15 1.22 -2.75 -1.77
C GLU A 15 0.64 -2.66 -3.19
N LEU A 16 -0.23 -3.62 -3.53
CA LEU A 16 -1.19 -3.46 -4.61
C LEU A 16 -2.31 -2.53 -4.11
N ALA A 17 -2.70 -1.56 -4.92
CA ALA A 17 -3.84 -0.71 -4.64
C ALA A 17 -4.96 -0.94 -5.66
N ILE A 18 -6.18 -1.11 -5.17
CA ILE A 18 -7.41 -1.22 -5.97
C ILE A 18 -7.95 0.18 -6.20
N VAL A 19 -8.29 0.52 -7.46
CA VAL A 19 -9.00 1.75 -7.81
C VAL A 19 -10.45 1.41 -8.12
N ILE A 20 -11.39 1.97 -7.36
CA ILE A 20 -12.82 1.78 -7.57
C ILE A 20 -13.29 2.60 -8.78
N GLY A 21 -14.06 1.99 -9.66
CA GLY A 21 -14.61 2.60 -10.88
C GLY A 21 -16.11 2.87 -10.82
N ARG A 22 -16.83 2.27 -9.87
CA ARG A 22 -18.29 2.40 -9.76
C ARG A 22 -18.70 2.59 -8.30
N LYS A 23 -19.67 3.48 -8.07
CA LYS A 23 -20.27 3.65 -6.75
C LYS A 23 -20.97 2.35 -6.32
N GLY A 24 -20.75 1.91 -5.07
CA GLY A 24 -21.38 0.70 -4.55
C GLY A 24 -21.42 0.63 -3.03
N LYS A 25 -22.45 -0.05 -2.50
CA LYS A 25 -22.66 -0.33 -1.08
C LYS A 25 -23.17 -1.76 -0.97
N ALA A 26 -22.75 -2.48 0.06
CA ALA A 26 -23.12 -3.87 0.29
C ALA A 26 -22.91 -4.78 -0.94
N ILE A 27 -21.79 -4.58 -1.64
CA ILE A 27 -21.43 -5.31 -2.87
C ILE A 27 -21.20 -6.78 -2.52
N ARG A 28 -21.78 -7.71 -3.30
CA ARG A 28 -21.51 -9.14 -3.16
C ARG A 28 -20.14 -9.49 -3.75
N ARG A 29 -19.46 -10.47 -3.16
CA ARG A 29 -18.12 -10.93 -3.60
C ARG A 29 -18.06 -11.26 -5.10
N ASP A 30 -19.06 -11.95 -5.63
CA ASP A 30 -19.14 -12.36 -7.04
C ASP A 30 -19.40 -11.20 -8.02
N GLN A 31 -19.76 -10.03 -7.52
CA GLN A 31 -20.00 -8.83 -8.32
C GLN A 31 -18.85 -7.81 -8.23
N VAL A 32 -17.88 -8.02 -7.32
CA VAL A 32 -16.82 -7.02 -7.04
C VAL A 32 -16.07 -6.59 -8.29
N ASN A 33 -15.80 -7.53 -9.20
CA ASN A 33 -15.05 -7.22 -10.41
C ASN A 33 -15.70 -6.08 -11.23
N ASP A 34 -17.03 -5.95 -11.22
CA ASP A 34 -17.75 -4.90 -11.96
C ASP A 34 -17.54 -3.50 -11.36
N TYR A 35 -17.12 -3.41 -10.10
CA TYR A 35 -16.93 -2.14 -9.39
C TYR A 35 -15.49 -1.63 -9.46
N ILE A 36 -14.53 -2.48 -9.86
CA ILE A 36 -13.12 -2.12 -9.97
C ILE A 36 -12.86 -1.46 -11.33
N PHE A 37 -12.13 -0.34 -11.32
CA PHE A 37 -11.56 0.27 -12.52
C PHE A 37 -10.25 -0.41 -12.90
N GLY A 38 -9.33 -0.53 -11.94
CA GLY A 38 -8.02 -1.10 -12.16
C GLY A 38 -7.19 -1.15 -10.89
N TYR A 39 -5.88 -1.32 -11.08
CA TYR A 39 -4.91 -1.49 -10.02
C TYR A 39 -3.68 -0.59 -10.25
N THR A 40 -3.02 -0.20 -9.17
CA THR A 40 -1.78 0.58 -9.21
C THR A 40 -0.81 0.12 -8.12
N VAL A 41 0.45 0.56 -8.18
CA VAL A 41 1.41 0.35 -7.10
C VAL A 41 1.20 1.42 -6.04
N ALA A 42 1.28 1.02 -4.78
CA ALA A 42 1.25 1.91 -3.63
C ALA A 42 2.40 1.62 -2.66
N GLN A 43 2.71 2.62 -1.85
CA GLN A 43 3.44 2.44 -0.60
C GLN A 43 2.59 2.94 0.56
N ASP A 44 2.42 2.12 1.60
CA ASP A 44 1.79 2.53 2.88
C ASP A 44 2.87 2.97 3.88
N ILE A 45 3.49 4.11 3.58
CA ILE A 45 4.63 4.62 4.38
C ILE A 45 4.17 4.85 5.81
N SER A 46 4.96 4.34 6.75
CA SER A 46 4.56 4.25 8.15
C SER A 46 5.61 4.85 9.08
N ALA A 47 5.26 5.93 9.78
CA ALA A 47 5.99 6.41 10.95
C ALA A 47 5.67 5.51 12.15
N ARG A 48 6.52 4.52 12.39
CA ARG A 48 6.25 3.43 13.33
C ARG A 48 6.18 3.84 14.79
N ASP A 49 6.91 4.88 15.17
CA ASP A 49 6.83 5.50 16.49
C ASP A 49 5.45 6.17 16.71
N TRP A 50 4.90 6.80 15.68
CA TRP A 50 3.55 7.34 15.71
C TRP A 50 2.49 6.26 15.76
N GLN A 51 2.58 5.30 14.84
CA GLN A 51 1.64 4.19 14.72
C GLN A 51 1.49 3.42 16.03
N LYS A 52 2.59 3.15 16.75
CA LYS A 52 2.58 2.31 17.95
C LYS A 52 2.50 3.06 19.27
N LYS A 53 3.07 4.27 19.37
CA LYS A 53 3.28 4.94 20.66
C LYS A 53 2.60 6.29 20.77
N ARG A 54 2.70 7.15 19.75
CA ARG A 54 2.28 8.55 19.87
C ARG A 54 0.80 8.79 19.57
N ASN A 55 0.12 7.84 18.92
CA ASN A 55 -1.30 7.96 18.54
C ASN A 55 -2.20 6.90 19.22
N ASN A 56 -1.94 6.54 20.47
CA ASN A 56 -2.72 5.54 21.24
C ASN A 56 -2.93 4.20 20.49
N GLY A 57 -1.95 3.77 19.70
CA GLY A 57 -2.02 2.56 18.89
C GLY A 57 -2.95 2.64 17.67
N GLN A 58 -3.55 3.80 17.38
CA GLN A 58 -4.32 4.03 16.15
C GLN A 58 -3.37 4.34 15.00
N PHE A 59 -3.57 3.71 13.85
CA PHE A 59 -2.57 3.75 12.77
C PHE A 59 -2.65 5.01 11.89
N LEU A 60 -3.80 5.68 11.88
CA LEU A 60 -4.09 6.81 10.97
C LEU A 60 -2.98 7.86 10.93
N LEU A 61 -2.65 8.50 12.05
CA LEU A 61 -1.63 9.56 12.05
C LEU A 61 -0.22 9.06 11.71
N GLY A 62 0.07 7.78 11.95
CA GLY A 62 1.35 7.18 11.58
C GLY A 62 1.50 6.96 10.07
N LYS A 63 0.40 7.01 9.30
CA LYS A 63 0.33 6.66 7.87
C LYS A 63 -0.22 7.78 6.98
N SER A 64 -0.52 8.94 7.55
CA SER A 64 -1.21 10.04 6.86
C SER A 64 -0.44 11.36 6.87
N MET A 65 0.87 11.32 7.10
CA MET A 65 1.72 12.49 6.92
C MET A 65 1.84 12.81 5.42
N ASP A 66 2.16 14.06 5.10
CA ASP A 66 2.39 14.47 3.72
C ASP A 66 3.36 13.50 3.03
N THR A 67 3.03 13.11 1.79
CA THR A 67 3.78 12.16 0.95
C THR A 67 3.75 10.68 1.35
N PHE A 68 3.05 10.27 2.42
CA PHE A 68 3.09 8.88 2.93
C PHE A 68 2.29 7.84 2.11
N CYS A 69 1.59 8.27 1.06
CA CYS A 69 0.88 7.37 0.16
C CYS A 69 1.21 7.68 -1.30
N PRO A 70 2.45 7.42 -1.77
CA PRO A 70 2.77 7.57 -3.18
C PRO A 70 2.11 6.43 -3.97
N LEU A 71 1.55 6.78 -5.12
CA LEU A 71 0.80 5.90 -6.02
C LEU A 71 1.35 6.02 -7.44
N GLY A 72 1.34 4.94 -8.20
CA GLY A 72 1.69 4.98 -9.63
C GLY A 72 2.42 3.74 -10.12
N PRO A 73 3.22 3.84 -11.20
CA PRO A 73 3.31 4.99 -12.10
C PRO A 73 2.06 5.19 -12.97
N ALA A 74 1.17 4.20 -13.02
CA ALA A 74 -0.06 4.23 -13.78
C ALA A 74 -1.14 3.39 -13.08
N VAL A 75 -2.40 3.58 -13.50
CA VAL A 75 -3.49 2.68 -13.16
C VAL A 75 -3.70 1.73 -14.34
N VAL A 76 -3.48 0.44 -14.13
CA VAL A 76 -3.71 -0.59 -15.13
C VAL A 76 -5.11 -1.14 -14.98
N THR A 77 -5.88 -1.15 -16.07
CA THR A 77 -7.28 -1.59 -16.03
C THR A 77 -7.40 -3.07 -15.66
N LYS A 78 -8.46 -3.42 -14.94
CA LYS A 78 -8.63 -4.76 -14.32
C LYS A 78 -8.49 -5.96 -15.26
N ASN A 79 -8.72 -5.79 -16.56
CA ASN A 79 -8.66 -6.86 -17.56
C ASN A 79 -7.24 -7.14 -18.06
N LYS A 80 -6.23 -6.39 -17.59
CA LYS A 80 -4.84 -6.50 -18.05
C LYS A 80 -3.93 -7.25 -17.08
N VAL A 81 -4.39 -7.53 -15.86
CA VAL A 81 -3.62 -8.20 -14.80
C VAL A 81 -4.49 -9.17 -14.02
N HIS A 82 -3.89 -10.20 -13.44
CA HIS A 82 -4.54 -11.13 -12.53
C HIS A 82 -4.21 -10.73 -11.07
N PRO A 83 -5.06 -9.94 -10.39
CA PRO A 83 -4.67 -9.23 -9.16
C PRO A 83 -4.43 -10.13 -7.93
N ASN A 84 -4.71 -11.42 -8.05
CA ASN A 84 -4.44 -12.41 -7.00
C ASN A 84 -3.21 -13.29 -7.32
N ASP A 85 -2.40 -12.92 -8.31
CA ASP A 85 -1.16 -13.61 -8.68
C ASP A 85 -0.19 -12.67 -9.42
N LEU A 86 0.34 -11.68 -8.72
CA LEU A 86 1.33 -10.71 -9.21
C LEU A 86 2.51 -10.70 -8.26
N SER A 87 3.72 -10.73 -8.82
CA SER A 87 4.92 -10.43 -8.03
C SER A 87 4.91 -8.98 -7.55
N ILE A 88 5.25 -8.77 -6.27
CA ILE A 88 5.41 -7.46 -5.64
C ILE A 88 6.76 -7.37 -4.94
N LYS A 89 7.54 -6.33 -5.27
CA LYS A 89 8.92 -6.19 -4.80
C LYS A 89 9.23 -4.75 -4.40
N SER A 90 10.15 -4.59 -3.46
CA SER A 90 10.69 -3.28 -3.11
C SER A 90 12.19 -3.30 -2.83
N TRP A 91 12.82 -2.15 -3.06
CA TRP A 91 14.24 -1.92 -2.84
C TRP A 91 14.45 -0.58 -2.15
N VAL A 92 15.48 -0.51 -1.31
CA VAL A 92 16.01 0.77 -0.80
C VAL A 92 17.46 0.87 -1.25
N ASN A 93 17.77 1.92 -2.01
CA ASN A 93 19.09 2.13 -2.63
C ASN A 93 19.56 0.92 -3.44
N GLY A 94 18.65 0.30 -4.20
CA GLY A 94 18.91 -0.90 -5.00
C GLY A 94 19.03 -2.21 -4.18
N ILE A 95 18.96 -2.16 -2.85
CA ILE A 95 19.02 -3.35 -1.99
C ILE A 95 17.62 -3.92 -1.79
N PRO A 96 17.35 -5.20 -2.14
CA PRO A 96 16.04 -5.82 -1.97
C PRO A 96 15.55 -5.79 -0.53
N LYS A 97 14.30 -5.39 -0.34
CA LYS A 97 13.64 -5.31 0.96
C LYS A 97 12.45 -6.24 1.09
N GLN A 98 11.57 -6.25 0.10
CA GLN A 98 10.41 -7.14 0.03
C GLN A 98 10.41 -7.87 -1.32
N ASP A 99 10.00 -9.14 -1.30
CA ASP A 99 9.76 -9.99 -2.47
C ASP A 99 8.62 -10.94 -2.10
N GLY A 100 7.43 -10.70 -2.64
CA GLY A 100 6.24 -11.48 -2.33
C GLY A 100 5.32 -11.59 -3.54
N ASN A 101 4.15 -12.21 -3.34
CA ASN A 101 3.14 -12.36 -4.39
C ASN A 101 1.73 -12.13 -3.84
N THR A 102 0.86 -11.49 -4.61
CA THR A 102 -0.54 -11.20 -4.20
C THR A 102 -1.39 -12.47 -4.00
N SER A 103 -0.94 -13.63 -4.48
CA SER A 103 -1.50 -14.94 -4.15
C SER A 103 -1.35 -15.32 -2.67
N GLU A 104 -0.49 -14.62 -1.93
CA GLU A 104 -0.30 -14.78 -0.49
C GLU A 104 -1.25 -13.89 0.34
N LEU A 105 -2.02 -12.99 -0.29
CA LEU A 105 -3.04 -12.19 0.40
C LEU A 105 -3.98 -13.11 1.17
N ILE A 106 -4.07 -12.92 2.49
CA ILE A 106 -4.99 -13.67 3.37
C ILE A 106 -6.44 -13.39 2.96
N PHE A 107 -6.76 -12.10 2.74
CA PHE A 107 -8.04 -11.66 2.23
C PHE A 107 -7.88 -11.23 0.78
N LYS A 108 -8.53 -11.96 -0.13
CA LYS A 108 -8.49 -11.67 -1.56
C LYS A 108 -9.27 -10.39 -1.90
N ILE A 109 -9.00 -9.86 -3.09
CA ILE A 109 -9.57 -8.59 -3.59
C ILE A 109 -11.11 -8.57 -3.49
N ASP A 110 -11.77 -9.68 -3.85
CA ASP A 110 -13.21 -9.82 -3.77
C ASP A 110 -13.74 -9.72 -2.34
N PHE A 111 -13.03 -10.29 -1.36
CA PHE A 111 -13.35 -10.14 0.05
C PHE A 111 -13.16 -8.70 0.51
N LEU A 112 -12.00 -8.09 0.24
CA LEU A 112 -11.66 -6.75 0.72
C LEU A 112 -12.71 -5.70 0.29
N VAL A 113 -13.03 -5.66 -1.00
CA VAL A 113 -14.02 -4.71 -1.55
C VAL A 113 -15.42 -5.02 -1.02
N SER A 114 -15.83 -6.30 -1.02
CA SER A 114 -17.13 -6.73 -0.50
C SER A 114 -17.29 -6.32 0.96
N TYR A 115 -16.29 -6.59 1.80
CA TYR A 115 -16.30 -6.32 3.24
C TYR A 115 -16.35 -4.81 3.53
N LEU A 116 -15.44 -4.02 2.94
CA LEU A 116 -15.43 -2.57 3.12
C LEU A 116 -16.74 -1.92 2.68
N SER A 117 -17.32 -2.40 1.58
CA SER A 117 -18.60 -1.89 1.10
C SER A 117 -19.78 -2.19 2.04
N GLN A 118 -19.67 -3.14 2.97
CA GLN A 118 -20.69 -3.34 4.02
C GLN A 118 -20.66 -2.19 5.04
N ILE A 119 -19.50 -1.57 5.26
CA ILE A 119 -19.28 -0.54 6.29
C ILE A 119 -19.42 0.86 5.70
N VAL A 120 -18.75 1.14 4.59
CA VAL A 120 -18.79 2.44 3.89
C VAL A 120 -19.36 2.31 2.48
N THR A 121 -19.86 3.41 1.90
CA THR A 121 -20.17 3.43 0.46
C THR A 121 -18.86 3.69 -0.28
N LEU A 122 -18.54 2.86 -1.26
CA LEU A 122 -17.41 3.06 -2.14
C LEU A 122 -17.82 3.98 -3.30
N TYR A 123 -16.96 4.91 -3.69
CA TYR A 123 -17.12 5.85 -4.78
C TYR A 123 -16.08 5.63 -5.87
N PRO A 124 -16.38 5.97 -7.14
CA PRO A 124 -15.36 6.01 -8.18
C PRO A 124 -14.20 6.92 -7.77
N GLY A 125 -12.98 6.42 -7.87
CA GLY A 125 -11.77 7.09 -7.39
C GLY A 125 -11.34 6.71 -5.99
N ASP A 126 -12.15 5.97 -5.22
CA ASP A 126 -11.70 5.40 -3.95
C ASP A 126 -10.56 4.42 -4.18
N ILE A 127 -9.60 4.43 -3.25
CA ILE A 127 -8.39 3.61 -3.32
C ILE A 127 -8.34 2.71 -2.09
N ILE A 128 -8.13 1.42 -2.31
CA ILE A 128 -7.98 0.42 -1.25
C ILE A 128 -6.60 -0.21 -1.35
N LEU A 129 -5.78 0.04 -0.33
CA LEU A 129 -4.48 -0.58 -0.13
C LEU A 129 -4.69 -1.98 0.48
N THR A 130 -4.12 -3.01 -0.14
CA THR A 130 -4.51 -4.42 0.11
C THR A 130 -3.71 -5.11 1.22
N GLY A 131 -2.70 -4.44 1.77
CA GLY A 131 -1.71 -5.02 2.66
C GLY A 131 -0.38 -5.30 1.96
N THR A 132 0.67 -5.42 2.78
CA THR A 132 2.06 -5.55 2.36
C THR A 132 2.64 -6.94 2.69
N PRO A 133 3.55 -7.51 1.87
CA PRO A 133 4.23 -8.76 2.19
C PRO A 133 5.26 -8.60 3.32
N ALA A 134 5.88 -9.71 3.73
CA ALA A 134 6.98 -9.69 4.69
C ALA A 134 8.18 -8.85 4.18
N GLY A 135 9.04 -8.39 5.11
CA GLY A 135 10.26 -7.66 4.78
C GLY A 135 10.26 -6.16 5.13
N VAL A 136 9.21 -5.67 5.81
CA VAL A 136 9.18 -4.31 6.39
C VAL A 136 10.34 -4.10 7.36
N GLY A 137 10.86 -2.87 7.41
CA GLY A 137 12.06 -2.50 8.14
C GLY A 137 11.97 -2.70 9.65
N MET A 138 10.80 -2.47 10.25
CA MET A 138 10.57 -2.70 11.68
C MET A 138 10.85 -4.15 12.12
N HIS A 139 10.58 -5.14 11.27
CA HIS A 139 10.73 -6.56 11.60
C HIS A 139 12.11 -7.11 11.25
N ARG A 140 13.04 -6.27 10.80
CA ARG A 140 14.44 -6.64 10.56
C ARG A 140 15.22 -6.65 11.88
N SER A 141 16.35 -7.35 11.87
CA SER A 141 17.27 -7.48 13.02
C SER A 141 18.69 -7.09 12.59
N PRO A 142 19.18 -5.88 12.93
CA PRO A 142 18.47 -4.81 13.65
C PRO A 142 17.35 -4.17 12.80
N PRO A 143 16.38 -3.47 13.42
CA PRO A 143 15.38 -2.72 12.68
C PRO A 143 16.02 -1.69 11.74
N GLU A 144 15.44 -1.55 10.56
CA GLU A 144 15.90 -0.65 9.52
C GLU A 144 14.79 0.35 9.19
N TYR A 145 15.14 1.60 8.94
CA TYR A 145 14.19 2.67 8.61
C TYR A 145 14.77 3.57 7.53
N LEU A 146 13.87 4.16 6.75
CA LEU A 146 14.21 5.11 5.70
C LEU A 146 14.85 6.37 6.28
N LYS A 147 15.86 6.87 5.58
CA LYS A 147 16.59 8.09 5.90
C LYS A 147 16.46 9.06 4.74
N LYS A 148 16.65 10.35 5.04
CA LYS A 148 16.77 11.38 4.01
C LYS A 148 17.85 11.00 2.99
N GLY A 149 17.52 11.12 1.72
CA GLY A 149 18.36 10.76 0.58
C GLY A 149 18.19 9.32 0.10
N ASP A 150 17.54 8.44 0.88
CA ASP A 150 17.25 7.08 0.42
C ASP A 150 16.34 7.10 -0.81
N VAL A 151 16.58 6.16 -1.72
CA VAL A 151 15.74 5.90 -2.89
C VAL A 151 14.93 4.65 -2.62
N LEU A 152 13.62 4.80 -2.50
CA LEU A 152 12.67 3.69 -2.38
C LEU A 152 12.08 3.39 -3.76
N GLU A 153 12.21 2.13 -4.18
CA GLU A 153 11.61 1.63 -5.42
C GLU A 153 10.63 0.50 -5.09
N THR A 154 9.47 0.51 -5.74
CA THR A 154 8.44 -0.52 -5.61
C THR A 154 7.97 -0.94 -6.99
N GLU A 155 7.90 -2.24 -7.24
CA GLU A 155 7.49 -2.79 -8.53
C GLU A 155 6.42 -3.85 -8.33
N ILE A 156 5.39 -3.78 -9.18
CA ILE A 156 4.40 -4.84 -9.31
C ILE A 156 4.35 -5.28 -10.76
N GLU A 157 4.42 -6.60 -10.93
CA GLU A 157 4.33 -7.26 -12.23
C GLU A 157 3.10 -6.79 -13.02
N GLY A 158 3.29 -6.48 -14.30
CA GLY A 158 2.22 -6.02 -15.18
C GLY A 158 1.71 -4.59 -14.92
N ILE A 159 2.17 -3.90 -13.86
CA ILE A 159 1.79 -2.51 -13.56
C ILE A 159 2.96 -1.55 -13.81
N GLY A 160 4.12 -1.81 -13.20
CA GLY A 160 5.32 -1.00 -13.37
C GLY A 160 6.02 -0.68 -12.06
N LYS A 161 6.98 0.25 -12.14
CA LYS A 161 7.88 0.62 -11.04
C LYS A 161 7.65 2.07 -10.61
N LEU A 162 7.39 2.24 -9.32
CA LEU A 162 7.29 3.51 -8.62
C LEU A 162 8.63 3.79 -7.92
N ARG A 163 9.18 5.00 -8.09
CA ARG A 163 10.46 5.42 -7.51
C ARG A 163 10.32 6.75 -6.78
N ASN A 164 10.65 6.76 -5.49
CA ASN A 164 10.57 7.94 -4.62
C ASN A 164 11.92 8.19 -3.92
N VAL A 165 12.30 9.47 -3.80
CA VAL A 165 13.47 9.89 -3.00
C VAL A 165 12.97 10.48 -1.70
N ILE A 166 13.51 10.03 -0.57
CA ILE A 166 13.13 10.52 0.76
C ILE A 166 13.80 11.88 1.01
N ALA A 167 13.01 12.91 1.36
CA ALA A 167 13.47 14.31 1.43
C ALA A 167 13.46 14.91 2.85
#